data_AF-A0A3B1IWK4-F1
#
_entry.id   AF-A0A3B1IWK4-F1
#
_cell.length_a   1.000
_cell.length_b   1.000
_cell.length_c   1.000
_cell.angle_alpha   90.00
_cell.angle_beta   90.00
_cell.angle_gamma   90.00
#
_symmetry.space_group_name_H-M   'P 1'
#
loop_
_entity.id
_entity.type
_entity.pdbx_description
1 polymer ?
#
loop_
_entity_poly.entity_id
_entity_poly.type
_entity_poly.pdbx_seq_one_letter_code
_entity_poly.pdbx_strand_id
1 'polypeptide(L)'
;MNMPQSFGTAMGFSLITYLAPTADTNKCWPIRPTLRNELDTFSVHFYIFFGPNISIPPDRAAVFAINLMPVLDSGGVLNMELKLNVSSAKGENMTVFGCLNHGMPMALRDNSSVKCESAASGFLLTVNTTTNITKLRIPYPQTGTWYLSLRSLCYTEFDACTNVTAEVYLRSYLTPCINDCGTYGQCKLLRTNNYLYAACECKAGWDGWGCTDNTEAYSYGFQLLSTLLLCLSNLMFVPPVAIAIRSHYLLEASVYIFTMFFSTVSVLWFSALWSTTSCSSVIFSAPSCQCGSRLFLWPDSSPSSSR
;
A
#
# COMPACT_ATOMS: atom_id res chain seq x y z
N MET A 1 -8.45 11.08 -13.21
CA MET A 1 -7.12 11.16 -12.58
C MET A 1 -6.17 11.80 -13.58
N ASN A 2 -5.78 13.04 -13.33
CA ASN A 2 -4.87 13.80 -14.21
C ASN A 2 -3.44 13.36 -13.94
N MET A 3 -2.85 12.71 -14.94
CA MET A 3 -1.43 12.37 -15.03
C MET A 3 -0.75 13.55 -15.76
N PRO A 4 0.33 14.15 -15.27
CA PRO A 4 1.01 15.17 -16.05
C PRO A 4 1.81 14.50 -17.17
N GLN A 5 1.72 15.11 -18.34
CA GLN A 5 2.30 14.67 -19.61
C GLN A 5 3.84 14.73 -19.57
N SER A 6 4.47 13.69 -20.11
CA SER A 6 5.88 13.67 -20.47
C SER A 6 6.12 14.65 -21.63
N PHE A 7 6.95 15.66 -21.39
CA PHE A 7 7.61 16.43 -22.45
C PHE A 7 8.97 15.77 -22.72
N GLY A 8 9.10 15.16 -23.89
CA GLY A 8 10.38 14.84 -24.48
C GLY A 8 10.99 16.09 -25.10
N THR A 9 12.18 16.47 -24.66
CA THR A 9 13.04 17.39 -25.41
C THR A 9 14.48 16.88 -25.35
N ALA A 10 15.09 16.84 -26.53
CA ALA A 10 16.39 16.26 -26.80
C ALA A 10 17.57 17.08 -26.23
N MET A 11 18.61 16.36 -25.83
CA MET A 11 20.05 16.67 -25.89
C MET A 11 20.51 18.04 -25.35
N GLY A 12 21.12 17.98 -24.17
CA GLY A 12 22.06 18.97 -23.66
C GLY A 12 22.89 18.36 -22.53
N PHE A 13 24.05 17.80 -22.85
CA PHE A 13 25.04 17.35 -21.86
C PHE A 13 25.55 18.59 -21.09
N SER A 14 24.93 18.91 -19.97
CA SER A 14 25.49 19.79 -18.94
C SER A 14 25.85 18.93 -17.75
N LEU A 15 27.14 18.65 -17.64
CA LEU A 15 27.76 18.02 -16.48
C LEU A 15 27.62 19.00 -15.29
N ILE A 16 26.49 18.94 -14.58
CA ILE A 16 26.37 19.59 -13.28
C ILE A 16 27.19 18.73 -12.31
N THR A 17 28.45 19.11 -12.14
CA THR A 17 29.28 18.68 -11.04
C THR A 17 28.56 19.08 -9.76
N TYR A 18 27.89 18.12 -9.12
CA TYR A 18 27.44 18.28 -7.74
C TYR A 18 28.70 18.46 -6.90
N LEU A 19 29.05 19.71 -6.61
CA LEU A 19 30.02 20.04 -5.59
C LEU A 19 29.48 19.48 -4.28
N ALA A 20 30.00 18.32 -3.89
CA ALA A 20 29.86 17.82 -2.55
C ALA A 20 30.27 18.94 -1.59
N PRO A 21 29.49 19.23 -0.53
CA PRO A 21 29.94 20.12 0.51
C PRO A 21 31.27 19.54 1.04
N THR A 22 32.25 20.42 1.28
CA THR A 22 33.54 20.07 1.88
C THR A 22 33.30 19.46 3.26
N ALA A 23 33.00 18.17 3.30
CA ALA A 23 33.04 17.37 4.50
C ALA A 23 34.52 17.08 4.77
N ASP A 24 34.98 17.41 5.98
CA ASP A 24 36.26 16.93 6.50
C ASP A 24 36.45 15.47 6.10
N THR A 25 37.53 15.19 5.36
CA THR A 25 37.87 13.86 4.80
C THR A 25 38.02 12.76 5.85
N ASN A 26 37.89 13.09 7.14
CA ASN A 26 38.05 12.20 8.29
C ASN A 26 36.73 11.88 9.03
N LYS A 27 35.55 12.31 8.54
CA LYS A 27 34.26 12.14 9.24
C LYS A 27 33.14 11.51 8.40
N CYS A 28 33.46 10.59 7.51
CA CYS A 28 32.43 9.76 6.87
C CYS A 28 31.97 8.66 7.84
N TRP A 29 30.68 8.63 8.19
CA TRP A 29 30.12 7.53 8.97
C TRP A 29 30.09 6.25 8.13
N PRO A 30 30.57 5.11 8.67
CA PRO A 30 30.55 3.85 7.92
C PRO A 30 29.10 3.39 7.73
N ILE A 31 28.69 3.25 6.46
CA ILE A 31 27.37 2.74 6.09
C ILE A 31 27.43 1.21 6.15
N ARG A 32 26.60 0.63 7.03
CA ARG A 32 26.49 -0.83 7.17
C ARG A 32 25.46 -1.33 6.15
N PRO A 33 25.83 -2.20 5.20
CA PRO A 33 24.87 -2.79 4.28
C PRO A 33 23.95 -3.77 5.01
N THR A 34 22.70 -3.83 4.58
CA THR A 34 21.78 -4.90 4.99
C THR A 34 21.78 -6.03 3.97
N LEU A 35 21.69 -7.27 4.46
CA LEU A 35 21.48 -8.46 3.67
C LEU A 35 20.00 -8.64 3.41
N ARG A 36 19.67 -8.99 2.17
CA ARG A 36 18.32 -9.27 1.72
C ARG A 36 18.04 -10.76 1.86
N ASN A 37 17.01 -11.12 2.61
CA ASN A 37 16.52 -12.49 2.73
C ASN A 37 15.10 -12.57 2.18
N GLU A 38 14.89 -13.35 1.13
CA GLU A 38 13.57 -13.60 0.55
C GLU A 38 12.89 -14.71 1.36
N LEU A 39 11.79 -14.38 2.06
CA LEU A 39 10.98 -15.40 2.74
C LEU A 39 9.91 -15.98 1.82
N ASP A 40 9.34 -15.13 0.95
CA ASP A 40 8.32 -15.49 -0.04
C ASP A 40 8.44 -14.55 -1.26
N THR A 41 7.69 -14.82 -2.32
CA THR A 41 7.73 -14.17 -3.64
C THR A 41 7.72 -12.63 -3.59
N PHE A 42 7.09 -12.04 -2.56
CA PHE A 42 7.03 -10.58 -2.34
C PHE A 42 7.23 -10.17 -0.86
N SER A 43 7.74 -11.09 -0.02
CA SER A 43 8.05 -10.79 1.39
C SER A 43 9.55 -10.91 1.63
N VAL A 44 10.14 -9.82 2.10
CA VAL A 44 11.59 -9.68 2.20
C VAL A 44 11.94 -9.21 3.59
N HIS A 45 12.92 -9.86 4.21
CA HIS A 45 13.53 -9.38 5.42
C HIS A 45 14.90 -8.80 5.12
N PHE A 46 15.20 -7.67 5.74
CA PHE A 46 16.52 -7.08 5.71
C PHE A 46 17.19 -7.33 7.06
N TYR A 47 18.28 -8.09 7.05
CA TYR A 47 19.07 -8.39 8.25
C TYR A 47 20.43 -7.69 8.17
N ILE A 48 21.02 -7.42 9.32
CA ILE A 48 22.37 -6.86 9.40
C ILE A 48 23.33 -8.03 9.62
N PHE A 49 24.52 -7.97 9.01
CA PHE A 49 25.53 -9.03 9.09
C PHE A 49 25.91 -9.42 10.53
N PHE A 50 25.86 -8.48 11.48
CA PHE A 50 26.22 -8.69 12.89
C PHE A 50 25.03 -9.13 13.77
N GLY A 51 23.89 -9.48 13.18
CA GLY A 51 22.67 -9.84 13.89
C GLY A 51 21.70 -8.66 14.07
N PRO A 52 20.50 -8.90 14.62
CA PRO A 52 19.46 -7.89 14.74
C PRO A 52 19.67 -6.91 15.90
N ASN A 53 20.53 -7.25 16.86
CA ASN A 53 20.91 -6.39 17.97
C ASN A 53 22.10 -5.53 17.56
N ILE A 54 21.92 -4.21 17.62
CA ILE A 54 22.89 -3.22 17.20
C ILE A 54 23.34 -2.44 18.43
N SER A 55 24.65 -2.42 18.69
CA SER A 55 25.23 -1.46 19.61
C SER A 55 25.44 -0.12 18.90
N ILE A 56 24.74 0.91 19.38
CA ILE A 56 24.88 2.29 18.94
C ILE A 56 25.93 2.94 19.83
N PRO A 57 27.07 3.35 19.26
CA PRO A 57 28.11 4.03 20.00
C PRO A 57 27.73 5.48 20.33
N PRO A 58 28.24 6.03 21.44
CA PRO A 58 27.96 7.38 21.91
C PRO A 58 28.35 8.49 20.92
N ASP A 59 29.59 8.42 20.40
CA ASP A 59 30.21 9.51 19.65
C ASP A 59 29.85 9.55 18.15
N ARG A 60 29.15 8.52 17.65
CA ARG A 60 28.93 8.33 16.21
C ARG A 60 27.56 7.79 15.86
N ALA A 61 27.00 8.28 14.75
CA ALA A 61 25.77 7.74 14.20
C ALA A 61 26.03 6.36 13.56
N ALA A 62 25.12 5.41 13.79
CA ALA A 62 25.11 4.14 13.08
C ALA A 62 24.19 4.26 11.87
N VAL A 63 24.74 4.10 10.66
CA VAL A 63 23.99 4.25 9.40
C VAL A 63 23.82 2.89 8.74
N PHE A 64 22.59 2.58 8.32
CA PHE A 64 22.21 1.35 7.65
C PHE A 64 21.62 1.65 6.28
N ALA A 65 21.97 0.85 5.27
CA ALA A 65 21.42 0.96 3.92
C ALA A 65 20.49 -0.23 3.62
N ILE A 66 19.26 0.08 3.21
CA ILE A 66 18.22 -0.86 2.80
C ILE A 66 17.97 -0.62 1.30
N ASN A 67 18.15 -1.63 0.47
CA ASN A 67 17.97 -1.48 -0.97
C ASN A 67 16.65 -2.12 -1.43
N LEU A 68 15.75 -1.31 -2.00
CA LEU A 68 14.51 -1.78 -2.61
C LEU A 68 14.63 -1.82 -4.13
N MET A 69 14.34 -2.97 -4.73
CA MET A 69 14.48 -3.19 -6.16
C MET A 69 13.28 -2.67 -6.98
N PRO A 70 13.51 -2.04 -8.15
CA PRO A 70 12.50 -1.31 -8.91
C PRO A 70 11.42 -2.14 -9.62
N VAL A 71 11.32 -3.44 -9.35
CA VAL A 71 10.31 -4.34 -9.97
C VAL A 71 9.78 -5.33 -8.94
N LEU A 72 10.68 -5.97 -8.20
CA LEU A 72 10.31 -7.04 -7.27
C LEU A 72 9.72 -6.50 -5.95
N ASP A 73 10.25 -5.38 -5.45
CA ASP A 73 9.87 -4.83 -4.15
C ASP A 73 8.79 -3.73 -4.27
N SER A 74 8.12 -3.72 -5.42
CA SER A 74 7.14 -2.71 -5.81
C SER A 74 5.73 -3.09 -5.35
N GLY A 75 4.95 -2.11 -4.88
CA GLY A 75 3.58 -2.35 -4.41
C GLY A 75 3.45 -2.73 -2.93
N GLY A 76 4.56 -2.98 -2.23
CA GLY A 76 4.54 -3.45 -0.85
C GLY A 76 4.47 -2.34 0.21
N VAL A 77 4.63 -2.75 1.47
CA VAL A 77 4.74 -1.88 2.64
C VAL A 77 6.08 -2.15 3.31
N LEU A 78 6.92 -1.12 3.42
CA LEU A 78 8.16 -1.18 4.19
C LEU A 78 7.82 -0.99 5.67
N ASN A 79 8.03 -2.04 6.46
CA ASN A 79 7.86 -2.05 7.90
C ASN A 79 9.22 -1.95 8.58
N MET A 80 9.35 -0.98 9.47
CA MET A 80 10.52 -0.75 10.29
C MET A 80 10.11 -0.79 11.75
N GLU A 81 10.78 -1.62 12.55
CA GLU A 81 10.55 -1.75 13.98
C GLU A 81 11.88 -1.57 14.71
N LEU A 82 11.88 -0.64 15.66
CA LEU A 82 13.02 -0.30 16.48
C LEU A 82 12.68 -0.58 17.94
N LYS A 83 13.49 -1.39 18.61
CA LYS A 83 13.26 -1.77 20.01
C LYS A 83 14.53 -1.54 20.85
N LEU A 84 14.46 -0.64 21.82
CA LEU A 84 15.54 -0.34 22.75
C LEU A 84 15.66 -1.43 23.82
N ASN A 85 16.89 -1.93 24.03
CA ASN A 85 17.19 -2.79 25.16
C ASN A 85 17.42 -1.92 26.41
N VAL A 86 16.39 -1.81 27.25
CA VAL A 86 16.40 -1.00 28.48
C VAL A 86 17.50 -1.46 29.46
N SER A 87 17.88 -2.74 29.42
CA SER A 87 18.95 -3.31 30.24
C SER A 87 20.34 -2.74 29.92
N SER A 88 20.53 -2.26 28.68
CA SER A 88 21.74 -1.58 28.23
C SER A 88 21.76 -0.10 28.65
N ALA A 89 20.61 0.45 29.08
CA ALA A 89 20.43 1.83 29.53
C ALA A 89 20.73 2.00 31.04
N LYS A 90 21.67 1.23 31.60
CA LYS A 90 21.96 1.26 33.04
C LYS A 90 22.62 2.58 33.45
N GLY A 91 21.81 3.56 33.83
CA GLY A 91 22.26 4.74 34.57
C GLY A 91 21.57 6.06 34.20
N GLU A 92 21.04 6.19 32.98
CA GLU A 92 20.45 7.46 32.50
C GLU A 92 19.26 7.23 31.55
N ASN A 93 18.34 8.21 31.51
CA ASN A 93 17.25 8.23 30.54
C ASN A 93 17.81 8.53 29.15
N MET A 94 18.11 7.49 28.39
CA MET A 94 18.59 7.60 27.01
C MET A 94 17.45 7.54 26.00
N THR A 95 17.56 8.37 24.97
CA THR A 95 16.66 8.38 23.81
C THR A 95 17.45 8.01 22.57
N VAL A 96 16.96 7.06 21.78
CA VAL A 96 17.54 6.76 20.46
C VAL A 96 16.63 7.34 19.40
N PHE A 97 17.21 8.16 18.55
CA PHE A 97 16.57 8.76 17.39
C PHE A 97 17.03 8.05 16.13
N GLY A 98 16.09 7.80 15.23
CA GLY A 98 16.31 7.23 13.91
C GLY A 98 15.72 8.12 12.84
N CYS A 99 16.51 8.51 11.84
CA CYS A 99 16.00 9.16 10.63
C CYS A 99 16.07 8.20 9.46
N LEU A 100 14.95 7.96 8.79
CA LEU A 100 14.86 7.14 7.60
C LEU A 100 14.61 8.02 6.37
N ASN A 101 15.57 8.02 5.45
CA ASN A 101 15.57 8.88 4.28
C ASN A 101 15.84 8.08 2.99
N HIS A 102 15.27 8.53 1.88
CA HIS A 102 15.52 7.95 0.56
C HIS A 102 16.73 8.62 -0.11
N GLY A 103 17.59 7.82 -0.75
CA GLY A 103 18.69 8.27 -1.62
C GLY A 103 19.92 8.86 -0.92
N MET A 104 19.78 9.43 0.27
CA MET A 104 20.89 10.06 1.00
C MET A 104 20.87 9.77 2.51
N PRO A 105 22.01 9.38 3.11
CA PRO A 105 22.14 9.28 4.56
C PRO A 105 22.26 10.69 5.15
N MET A 106 21.26 11.14 5.91
CA MET A 106 21.42 12.37 6.68
C MET A 106 22.17 12.12 7.98
N ALA A 107 23.16 12.98 8.22
CA ALA A 107 23.74 13.15 9.53
C ALA A 107 22.76 13.98 10.37
N LEU A 108 22.20 13.38 11.41
CA LEU A 108 21.39 14.08 12.40
C LEU A 108 22.24 15.19 13.04
N ARG A 109 22.01 16.44 12.63
CA ARG A 109 22.85 17.59 12.98
C ARG A 109 22.15 18.52 13.97
N ASP A 110 22.98 18.98 14.91
CA ASP A 110 22.82 19.96 15.98
C ASP A 110 22.00 19.54 17.22
N ASN A 111 22.65 19.70 18.38
CA ASN A 111 22.31 19.19 19.72
C ASN A 111 21.04 19.83 20.35
N SER A 112 20.17 20.48 19.57
CA SER A 112 18.98 21.17 20.12
C SER A 112 17.67 20.84 19.41
N SER A 113 17.69 20.27 18.20
CA SER A 113 16.47 19.74 17.58
C SER A 113 16.77 18.60 16.61
N VAL A 114 16.32 17.40 16.97
CA VAL A 114 16.34 16.23 16.08
C VAL A 114 15.27 16.43 15.00
N LYS A 115 15.62 17.10 13.90
CA LYS A 115 14.75 17.22 12.71
C LYS A 115 15.28 16.33 11.60
N CYS A 116 14.48 15.37 11.15
CA CYS A 116 14.76 14.56 9.95
C CYS A 116 14.35 15.32 8.67
N GLU A 117 14.76 16.58 8.53
CA GLU A 117 14.34 17.45 7.42
C GLU A 117 15.37 17.39 6.29
N SER A 118 15.14 16.48 5.34
CA SER A 118 15.88 16.40 4.07
C SER A 118 15.09 17.08 2.95
N ALA A 119 15.74 17.31 1.81
CA ALA A 119 15.10 17.75 0.56
C ALA A 119 13.89 16.90 0.12
N ALA A 120 13.78 15.67 0.63
CA ALA A 120 12.55 14.87 0.65
C ALA A 120 12.24 14.53 2.12
N SER A 121 11.02 14.82 2.59
CA SER A 121 10.55 14.62 3.97
C SER A 121 10.98 13.26 4.55
N GLY A 122 11.93 13.26 5.48
CA GLY A 122 12.42 12.05 6.15
C GLY A 122 11.50 11.61 7.27
N PHE A 123 11.51 10.32 7.60
CA PHE A 123 10.69 9.77 8.70
C PHE A 123 11.51 9.67 9.99
N LEU A 124 10.96 10.19 11.09
CA LEU A 124 11.57 10.13 12.43
C LEU A 124 11.03 8.94 13.24
N LEU A 125 11.94 8.15 13.80
CA LEU A 125 11.68 7.11 14.80
C LEU A 125 12.34 7.51 16.13
N THR A 126 11.61 7.44 17.24
CA THR A 126 12.13 7.83 18.56
C THR A 126 11.77 6.78 19.60
N VAL A 127 12.77 6.11 20.16
CA VAL A 127 12.58 5.18 21.30
C VAL A 127 13.24 5.73 22.54
N ASN A 128 12.61 5.50 23.69
CA ASN A 128 13.08 5.93 24.99
C ASN A 128 13.01 4.76 25.98
N THR A 129 13.54 4.95 27.19
CA THR A 129 13.44 3.96 28.27
C THR A 129 11.99 3.63 28.64
N THR A 130 11.08 4.60 28.54
CA THR A 130 9.64 4.42 28.82
C THR A 130 8.89 3.79 27.63
N THR A 131 9.13 4.30 26.42
CA THR A 131 8.59 3.79 25.15
C THR A 131 9.69 3.07 24.38
N ASN A 132 9.95 1.84 24.80
CA ASN A 132 11.06 1.05 24.29
C ASN A 132 10.87 0.50 22.86
N ILE A 133 9.69 0.64 22.23
CA ILE A 133 9.41 0.13 20.88
C ILE A 133 8.75 1.23 20.04
N THR A 134 9.21 1.38 18.79
CA THR A 134 8.53 2.16 17.74
C THR A 134 8.40 1.36 16.46
N LYS A 135 7.31 1.63 15.73
CA LYS A 135 7.00 1.00 14.45
C LYS A 135 6.66 2.08 13.43
N LEU A 136 7.32 2.01 12.28
CA LEU A 136 7.06 2.87 11.13
C LEU A 136 6.64 1.98 9.95
N ARG A 137 5.57 2.36 9.27
CA ARG A 137 5.07 1.66 8.09
C ARG A 137 4.95 2.64 6.94
N ILE A 138 5.68 2.38 5.86
CA ILE A 138 5.66 3.20 4.65
C ILE A 138 5.00 2.36 3.54
N PRO A 139 3.72 2.62 3.22
CA PRO A 139 3.06 1.97 2.11
C PRO A 139 3.62 2.48 0.77
N TYR A 140 3.74 1.59 -0.21
CA TYR A 140 4.24 1.88 -1.56
C TYR A 140 5.54 2.70 -1.56
N PRO A 141 6.61 2.22 -0.88
CA PRO A 141 7.86 2.95 -0.77
C PRO A 141 8.51 3.15 -2.15
N GLN A 142 9.16 4.29 -2.35
CA GLN A 142 9.94 4.54 -3.54
C GLN A 142 11.12 3.54 -3.65
N THR A 143 11.38 3.10 -4.87
CA THR A 143 12.44 2.14 -5.17
C THR A 143 13.83 2.80 -5.04
N GLY A 144 14.86 2.00 -4.74
CA GLY A 144 16.23 2.47 -4.52
C GLY A 144 16.68 2.31 -3.07
N THR A 145 17.80 2.95 -2.73
CA THR A 145 18.43 2.82 -1.41
C THR A 145 17.81 3.78 -0.40
N TRP A 146 17.34 3.22 0.71
CA TRP A 146 16.92 3.94 1.91
C TRP A 146 18.02 3.86 2.97
N TYR A 147 18.29 4.98 3.61
CA TYR A 147 19.29 5.10 4.66
C TYR A 147 18.61 5.36 6.00
N LEU A 148 18.87 4.49 6.98
CA LEU A 148 18.47 4.68 8.37
C LEU A 148 19.69 5.13 9.17
N SER A 149 19.67 6.35 9.71
CA SER A 149 20.69 6.83 10.64
C SER A 149 20.17 6.80 12.08
N LEU A 150 20.85 6.08 12.96
CA LEU A 150 20.53 5.94 14.38
C LEU A 150 21.55 6.67 15.24
N ARG A 151 21.09 7.42 16.24
CA ARG A 151 21.93 8.12 17.23
C ARG A 151 21.27 8.08 18.61
N SER A 152 22.07 7.86 19.65
CA SER A 152 21.64 7.96 21.05
C SER A 152 21.94 9.34 21.61
N LEU A 153 20.98 9.96 22.28
CA LEU A 153 21.13 11.20 23.04
C LEU A 153 20.70 10.98 24.50
N CYS A 154 21.45 11.57 25.43
CA CYS A 154 21.18 11.52 26.86
C CYS A 154 20.60 12.85 27.34
N TYR A 155 19.72 12.81 28.36
CA TYR A 155 18.92 13.97 28.80
C TYR A 155 19.75 15.09 29.46
N THR A 156 21.00 14.84 29.83
CA THR A 156 21.94 15.90 30.23
C THR A 156 22.28 16.73 28.98
N GLU A 157 21.48 17.78 28.75
CA GLU A 157 21.68 18.80 27.71
C GLU A 157 21.52 18.33 26.24
N PHE A 158 20.82 17.22 25.96
CA PHE A 158 20.66 16.65 24.61
C PHE A 158 21.99 16.37 23.90
N ASP A 159 23.05 16.17 24.67
CA ASP A 159 24.36 15.84 24.17
C ASP A 159 24.48 14.34 23.86
N ALA A 160 25.52 14.01 23.09
CA ALA A 160 25.92 12.63 22.91
C ALA A 160 26.23 12.02 24.28
N CYS A 161 25.66 10.86 24.59
CA CYS A 161 26.04 10.09 25.77
C CYS A 161 27.56 9.88 25.73
N THR A 162 28.31 9.91 26.85
CA THR A 162 29.78 9.77 26.81
C THR A 162 30.28 8.38 27.19
N ASN A 163 29.50 7.60 27.95
CA ASN A 163 29.92 6.30 28.49
C ASN A 163 28.86 5.19 28.37
N VAL A 164 27.77 5.42 27.63
CA VAL A 164 26.66 4.47 27.51
C VAL A 164 26.46 4.12 26.04
N THR A 165 26.62 2.84 25.70
CA THR A 165 26.22 2.31 24.40
C THR A 165 24.76 1.88 24.44
N ALA A 166 23.96 2.34 23.49
CA ALA A 166 22.57 1.93 23.39
C ALA A 166 22.45 0.67 22.53
N GLU A 167 22.02 -0.45 23.11
CA GLU A 167 21.65 -1.63 22.33
C GLU A 167 20.22 -1.51 21.81
N VAL A 168 20.06 -1.67 20.50
CA VAL A 168 18.76 -1.57 19.83
C VAL A 168 18.56 -2.75 18.90
N TYR A 169 17.41 -3.41 19.03
CA TYR A 169 16.94 -4.41 18.10
C TYR A 169 16.27 -3.72 16.91
N LEU A 170 16.81 -3.89 15.72
CA LEU A 170 16.24 -3.38 14.48
C LEU A 170 15.66 -4.53 13.66
N ARG A 171 14.41 -4.33 13.21
CA ARG A 171 13.73 -5.26 12.31
C ARG A 171 13.14 -4.48 11.14
N SER A 172 13.59 -4.81 9.94
CA SER A 172 13.20 -4.15 8.70
C SER A 172 12.72 -5.21 7.70
N TYR A 173 11.48 -5.08 7.23
CA TYR A 173 10.89 -6.06 6.33
C TYR A 173 9.84 -5.45 5.41
N LEU A 174 9.73 -6.01 4.22
CA LEU A 174 8.73 -5.67 3.22
C LEU A 174 7.59 -6.70 3.28
N THR A 175 6.35 -6.22 3.37
CA THR A 175 5.15 -7.05 3.23
C THR A 175 4.40 -6.67 1.96
N PRO A 176 3.74 -7.63 1.27
CA PRO A 176 3.05 -7.34 0.01
C PRO A 176 1.85 -6.41 0.18
N CYS A 177 1.07 -6.54 1.25
CA CYS A 177 -0.08 -5.68 1.53
C CYS A 177 -0.06 -5.15 2.96
N ILE A 178 -0.78 -4.05 3.21
CA ILE A 178 -0.95 -3.48 4.54
C ILE A 178 -2.04 -4.28 5.29
N ASN A 179 -1.68 -4.89 6.42
CA ASN A 179 -2.60 -5.66 7.28
C ASN A 179 -3.53 -6.61 6.49
N ASP A 180 -3.03 -7.26 5.44
CA ASP A 180 -3.79 -8.15 4.54
C ASP A 180 -5.07 -7.53 3.95
N CYS A 181 -5.09 -6.21 3.74
CA CYS A 181 -6.22 -5.46 3.17
C CYS A 181 -7.51 -5.47 4.02
N GLY A 182 -7.40 -5.86 5.29
CA GLY A 182 -8.53 -5.91 6.23
C GLY A 182 -9.63 -6.90 5.81
N THR A 183 -10.85 -6.65 6.26
CA THR A 183 -12.02 -7.52 5.99
C THR A 183 -12.69 -7.22 4.66
N TYR A 184 -12.51 -6.01 4.13
CA TYR A 184 -13.20 -5.51 2.94
C TYR A 184 -12.32 -5.50 1.68
N GLY A 185 -11.12 -6.05 1.76
CA GLY A 185 -10.20 -6.18 0.64
C GLY A 185 -9.56 -7.56 0.56
N GLN A 186 -8.89 -7.81 -0.56
CA GLN A 186 -8.03 -8.97 -0.73
C GLN A 186 -6.67 -8.51 -1.26
N CYS A 187 -5.59 -9.06 -0.68
CA CYS A 187 -4.25 -8.85 -1.19
C CYS A 187 -4.08 -9.63 -2.49
N LYS A 188 -3.83 -8.92 -3.61
CA LYS A 188 -3.63 -9.54 -4.91
C LYS A 188 -2.39 -9.01 -5.60
N LEU A 189 -1.83 -9.86 -6.45
CA LEU A 189 -0.75 -9.51 -7.36
C LEU A 189 -1.36 -9.02 -8.66
N LEU A 190 -1.14 -7.75 -8.96
CA LEU A 190 -1.63 -7.09 -10.15
C LEU A 190 -0.49 -6.95 -11.16
N ARG A 191 -0.85 -7.04 -12.45
CA ARG A 191 0.08 -6.87 -13.56
C ARG A 191 -0.40 -5.74 -14.46
N THR A 192 0.42 -4.71 -14.62
CA THR A 192 0.16 -3.59 -15.53
C THR A 192 1.38 -3.39 -16.42
N ASN A 193 1.23 -3.49 -17.75
CA ASN A 193 2.31 -3.24 -18.73
C ASN A 193 3.66 -3.92 -18.37
N ASN A 194 3.62 -5.21 -18.03
CA ASN A 194 4.77 -6.03 -17.59
C ASN A 194 5.34 -5.72 -16.19
N TYR A 195 4.77 -4.78 -15.45
CA TYR A 195 5.10 -4.53 -14.06
C TYR A 195 4.20 -5.35 -13.14
N LEU A 196 4.82 -6.12 -12.24
CA LEU A 196 4.12 -6.90 -11.21
C LEU A 196 4.24 -6.16 -9.88
N TYR A 197 3.12 -6.01 -9.18
CA TYR A 197 3.10 -5.38 -7.88
C TYR A 197 1.98 -5.98 -7.02
N ALA A 198 2.18 -6.00 -5.72
CA ALA A 198 1.12 -6.33 -4.77
C ALA A 198 0.28 -5.07 -4.48
N ALA A 199 -1.03 -5.24 -4.33
CA ALA A 199 -1.92 -4.19 -3.89
C ALA A 199 -3.21 -4.78 -3.31
N CYS A 200 -3.95 -3.93 -2.59
CA CYS A 200 -5.27 -4.29 -2.09
C CYS A 200 -6.35 -4.06 -3.14
N GLU A 201 -7.12 -5.10 -3.46
CA GLU A 201 -8.36 -4.98 -4.23
C GLU A 201 -9.54 -4.89 -3.27
N CYS A 202 -10.14 -3.70 -3.19
CA CYS A 202 -11.25 -3.42 -2.30
C CYS A 202 -12.58 -3.87 -2.88
N LYS A 203 -13.46 -4.38 -2.02
CA LYS A 203 -14.81 -4.84 -2.36
C LYS A 203 -15.85 -3.79 -1.99
N ALA A 204 -17.04 -3.87 -2.58
CA ALA A 204 -18.21 -3.11 -2.14
C ALA A 204 -18.03 -1.58 -2.05
N GLY A 205 -17.21 -0.98 -2.93
CA GLY A 205 -16.99 0.47 -2.96
C GLY A 205 -16.10 1.02 -1.83
N TRP A 206 -15.45 0.14 -1.05
CA TRP A 206 -14.41 0.57 -0.12
C TRP A 206 -13.21 1.10 -0.89
N ASP A 207 -12.54 2.11 -0.33
CA ASP A 207 -11.36 2.72 -0.95
C ASP A 207 -10.20 2.85 0.07
N GLY A 208 -9.08 3.38 -0.41
CA GLY A 208 -7.85 3.57 0.34
C GLY A 208 -6.90 2.38 0.24
N TRP A 209 -5.63 2.62 0.59
CA TRP A 209 -4.55 1.64 0.41
C TRP A 209 -4.72 0.33 1.18
N GLY A 210 -5.51 0.35 2.25
CA GLY A 210 -5.86 -0.83 3.06
C GLY A 210 -7.34 -1.19 3.04
N CYS A 211 -8.13 -0.65 2.10
CA CYS A 211 -9.59 -0.84 2.05
C CYS A 211 -10.31 -0.50 3.36
N THR A 212 -9.89 0.61 3.99
CA THR A 212 -10.43 1.09 5.27
C THR A 212 -11.28 2.35 5.13
N ASP A 213 -11.29 2.97 3.96
CA ASP A 213 -12.10 4.16 3.70
C ASP A 213 -13.54 3.73 3.34
N ASN A 214 -14.50 4.24 4.09
CA ASN A 214 -15.92 3.92 3.96
C ASN A 214 -16.75 5.01 3.27
N THR A 215 -16.10 6.07 2.76
CA THR A 215 -16.78 7.23 2.16
C THR A 215 -17.67 6.87 0.97
N GLU A 216 -17.20 5.99 0.08
CA GLU A 216 -17.96 5.50 -1.09
C GLU A 216 -18.48 4.07 -0.92
N ALA A 217 -18.38 3.51 0.29
CA ALA A 217 -18.76 2.13 0.54
C ALA A 217 -20.28 1.93 0.41
N TYR A 218 -20.69 0.91 -0.35
CA TYR A 218 -22.08 0.52 -0.45
C TYR A 218 -22.59 -0.01 0.90
N SER A 219 -23.72 0.51 1.35
CA SER A 219 -24.36 0.02 2.56
C SER A 219 -24.88 -1.40 2.35
N TYR A 220 -24.84 -2.21 3.41
CA TYR A 220 -25.40 -3.55 3.42
C TYR A 220 -26.89 -3.55 2.97
N GLY A 221 -27.64 -2.51 3.35
CA GLY A 221 -29.03 -2.34 2.95
C GLY A 221 -29.22 -2.15 1.43
N PHE A 222 -28.33 -1.42 0.76
CA PHE A 222 -28.39 -1.26 -0.69
C PHE A 222 -28.10 -2.57 -1.44
N GLN A 223 -27.13 -3.35 -0.94
CA GLN A 223 -26.82 -4.68 -1.47
C GLN A 223 -27.99 -5.64 -1.29
N LEU A 224 -28.62 -5.63 -0.10
CA LEU A 224 -29.77 -6.45 0.20
C LEU A 224 -30.99 -6.06 -0.64
N LEU A 225 -31.26 -4.75 -0.78
CA LEU A 225 -32.35 -4.24 -1.60
C LEU A 225 -32.18 -4.63 -3.08
N SER A 226 -30.96 -4.51 -3.60
CA SER A 226 -30.65 -4.90 -4.98
C SER A 226 -30.92 -6.39 -5.21
N THR A 227 -30.49 -7.23 -4.25
CA THR A 227 -30.74 -8.68 -4.30
C THR A 227 -32.23 -9.00 -4.17
N LEU A 228 -32.95 -8.30 -3.29
CA LEU A 228 -34.39 -8.47 -3.08
C LEU A 228 -35.19 -8.07 -4.33
N LEU A 229 -34.88 -6.91 -4.93
CA LEU A 229 -35.53 -6.44 -6.16
C LEU A 229 -35.30 -7.41 -7.31
N LEU A 230 -34.10 -7.99 -7.39
CA LEU A 230 -33.76 -9.00 -8.38
C LEU A 230 -34.49 -10.34 -8.14
N CYS A 231 -34.71 -10.73 -6.89
CA CYS A 231 -35.55 -11.88 -6.55
C CYS A 231 -37.04 -11.61 -6.85
N LEU A 232 -37.52 -10.40 -6.55
CA LEU A 232 -38.91 -9.99 -6.79
C LEU A 232 -39.24 -9.90 -8.28
N SER A 233 -38.32 -9.41 -9.11
CA SER A 233 -38.53 -9.38 -10.57
C SER A 233 -38.65 -10.79 -11.16
N ASN A 234 -37.87 -11.75 -10.66
CA ASN A 234 -38.00 -13.16 -11.02
C ASN A 234 -39.34 -13.77 -10.58
N LEU A 235 -39.85 -13.39 -9.41
CA LEU A 235 -41.15 -13.87 -8.90
C LEU A 235 -42.33 -13.32 -9.72
N MET A 236 -42.21 -12.11 -10.26
CA MET A 236 -43.22 -11.51 -11.13
C MET A 236 -43.37 -12.19 -12.50
N PHE A 237 -42.42 -13.07 -12.89
CA PHE A 237 -42.59 -13.92 -14.07
C PHE A 237 -43.51 -15.14 -13.82
N VAL A 238 -43.82 -15.49 -12.56
CA VAL A 238 -44.65 -16.65 -12.22
C VAL A 238 -46.11 -16.51 -12.68
N PRO A 239 -46.81 -15.37 -12.47
CA PRO A 239 -48.20 -15.23 -12.93
C PRO A 239 -48.37 -15.32 -14.46
N PRO A 240 -47.55 -14.65 -15.30
CA PRO A 240 -47.60 -14.84 -16.75
C PRO A 240 -47.38 -16.29 -17.20
N VAL A 241 -46.42 -17.00 -16.58
CA VAL A 241 -46.18 -18.44 -16.85
C VAL A 241 -47.42 -19.26 -16.51
N ALA A 242 -48.02 -19.05 -15.34
CA ALA A 242 -49.21 -19.78 -14.89
C ALA A 242 -50.43 -19.53 -15.79
N ILE A 243 -50.64 -18.28 -16.22
CA ILE A 243 -51.74 -17.92 -17.13
C ILE A 243 -51.52 -18.58 -18.50
N ALA A 244 -50.32 -18.48 -19.08
CA ALA A 244 -49.99 -19.04 -20.39
C ALA A 244 -50.12 -20.58 -20.44
N ILE A 245 -49.74 -21.27 -19.36
CA ILE A 245 -49.95 -22.72 -19.22
C ILE A 245 -51.44 -23.05 -19.17
N ARG A 246 -52.23 -22.29 -18.41
CA ARG A 246 -53.68 -22.50 -18.26
C ARG A 246 -54.44 -22.22 -19.56
N SER A 247 -53.99 -21.27 -20.37
CA SER A 247 -54.61 -20.90 -21.64
C SER A 247 -54.09 -21.67 -22.85
N HIS A 248 -53.21 -22.66 -22.65
CA HIS A 248 -52.62 -23.51 -23.69
C HIS A 248 -51.72 -22.78 -24.73
N TYR A 249 -51.14 -21.63 -24.38
CA TYR A 249 -50.15 -20.95 -25.23
C TYR A 249 -48.72 -21.48 -24.97
N LEU A 250 -48.41 -22.65 -25.54
CA LEU A 250 -47.16 -23.37 -25.29
C LEU A 250 -45.88 -22.60 -25.69
N LEU A 251 -45.93 -21.83 -26.79
CA LEU A 251 -44.81 -21.01 -27.24
C LEU A 251 -44.51 -19.88 -26.26
N GLU A 252 -45.55 -19.16 -25.83
CA GLU A 252 -45.43 -18.06 -24.88
C GLU A 252 -44.98 -18.56 -23.49
N ALA A 253 -45.54 -19.69 -23.03
CA ALA A 253 -45.12 -20.33 -21.79
C ALA A 253 -43.63 -20.73 -21.84
N SER A 254 -43.15 -21.25 -22.96
CA SER A 254 -41.73 -21.64 -23.10
C SER A 254 -40.79 -20.44 -22.97
N VAL A 255 -41.11 -19.30 -23.60
CA VAL A 255 -40.28 -18.09 -23.56
C VAL A 255 -40.18 -17.54 -22.13
N TYR A 256 -41.29 -17.49 -21.40
CA TYR A 256 -41.27 -17.01 -20.01
C TYR A 256 -40.53 -17.97 -19.06
N ILE A 257 -40.67 -19.28 -19.24
CA ILE A 257 -39.94 -20.29 -18.45
C ILE A 257 -38.44 -20.20 -18.72
N PHE A 258 -38.02 -20.08 -19.99
CA PHE A 258 -36.60 -19.92 -20.32
C PHE A 258 -36.04 -18.61 -19.75
N THR A 259 -36.78 -17.51 -19.84
CA THR A 259 -36.35 -16.20 -19.29
C THR A 259 -36.19 -16.26 -17.76
N MET A 260 -37.12 -16.91 -17.06
CA MET A 260 -37.05 -17.14 -15.62
C MET A 260 -35.87 -18.04 -15.25
N PHE A 261 -35.61 -19.11 -16.00
CA PHE A 261 -34.47 -20.01 -15.80
C PHE A 261 -33.13 -19.28 -15.94
N PHE A 262 -32.92 -18.53 -17.03
CA PHE A 262 -31.66 -17.79 -17.22
C PHE A 262 -31.46 -16.69 -16.17
N SER A 263 -32.54 -16.04 -15.74
CA SER A 263 -32.47 -14.99 -14.71
C SER A 263 -32.17 -15.58 -13.32
N THR A 264 -32.79 -16.70 -12.94
CA THR A 264 -32.49 -17.38 -11.66
C THR A 264 -31.09 -17.98 -11.62
N VAL A 265 -30.61 -18.57 -12.71
CA VAL A 265 -29.21 -19.04 -12.83
C VAL A 265 -28.24 -17.87 -12.71
N SER A 266 -28.55 -16.71 -13.29
CA SER A 266 -27.72 -15.51 -13.16
C SER A 266 -27.67 -15.00 -11.70
N VAL A 267 -28.80 -15.03 -10.97
CA VAL A 267 -28.86 -14.68 -9.54
C VAL A 267 -28.07 -15.66 -8.68
N LEU A 268 -28.23 -16.96 -8.92
CA LEU A 268 -27.48 -18.01 -8.23
C LEU A 268 -25.99 -17.93 -8.53
N TRP A 269 -25.60 -17.57 -9.76
CA TRP A 269 -24.20 -17.36 -10.12
C TRP A 269 -23.63 -16.10 -9.46
N PHE A 270 -24.41 -15.01 -9.36
CA PHE A 270 -23.98 -13.78 -8.66
C PHE A 270 -23.81 -14.00 -7.16
N SER A 271 -24.72 -14.73 -6.52
CA SER A 271 -24.65 -15.12 -5.11
C SER A 271 -23.60 -16.22 -4.86
N ALA A 272 -23.38 -17.11 -5.81
CA ALA A 272 -22.28 -18.07 -5.78
C ALA A 272 -20.94 -17.36 -5.95
N LEU A 273 -20.77 -16.35 -6.80
CA LEU A 273 -19.55 -15.54 -6.89
C LEU A 273 -19.30 -14.79 -5.57
N TRP A 274 -20.36 -14.33 -4.89
CA TRP A 274 -20.25 -13.75 -3.54
C TRP A 274 -19.80 -14.79 -2.50
N SER A 275 -20.26 -16.05 -2.60
CA SER A 275 -19.83 -17.15 -1.69
C SER A 275 -18.50 -17.81 -2.07
N THR A 276 -18.15 -17.86 -3.36
CA THR A 276 -16.93 -18.51 -3.91
C THR A 276 -15.80 -17.53 -4.16
N THR A 277 -16.00 -16.21 -3.99
CA THR A 277 -14.87 -15.30 -3.73
C THR A 277 -14.26 -15.48 -2.33
N SER A 278 -14.76 -16.44 -1.53
CA SER A 278 -14.06 -17.06 -0.41
C SER A 278 -13.31 -18.35 -0.76
N CYS A 279 -13.52 -18.97 -1.93
CA CYS A 279 -12.80 -20.16 -2.38
C CYS A 279 -12.99 -20.40 -3.87
N SER A 280 -12.10 -19.83 -4.70
CA SER A 280 -11.66 -20.28 -6.04
C SER A 280 -11.30 -19.07 -6.89
N SER A 281 -10.00 -18.81 -6.95
CA SER A 281 -9.38 -18.16 -8.10
C SER A 281 -9.62 -19.01 -9.37
N VAL A 282 -9.56 -18.31 -10.51
CA VAL A 282 -9.44 -18.83 -11.89
C VAL A 282 -10.74 -18.77 -12.73
N ILE A 283 -10.60 -18.10 -13.88
CA ILE A 283 -11.51 -17.94 -15.05
C ILE A 283 -12.60 -16.86 -14.95
N PHE A 284 -12.24 -15.59 -15.19
CA PHE A 284 -12.67 -14.82 -16.38
C PHE A 284 -12.07 -13.41 -16.31
N SER A 285 -11.14 -13.13 -17.21
CA SER A 285 -10.81 -11.76 -17.60
C SER A 285 -12.01 -11.19 -18.37
N ALA A 286 -12.73 -10.24 -17.79
CA ALA A 286 -13.64 -9.35 -18.51
C ALA A 286 -13.26 -7.90 -18.14
N PRO A 287 -13.17 -6.99 -19.12
CA PRO A 287 -12.63 -5.66 -18.90
C PRO A 287 -13.64 -4.78 -18.16
N SER A 288 -13.16 -4.09 -17.13
CA SER A 288 -13.53 -2.71 -16.81
C SER A 288 -15.03 -2.38 -16.83
N CYS A 289 -15.75 -2.66 -15.73
CA CYS A 289 -16.94 -1.87 -15.38
C CYS A 289 -16.49 -0.47 -14.93
N GLN A 290 -16.16 0.40 -15.88
CA GLN A 290 -16.11 1.84 -15.64
C GLN A 290 -17.55 2.33 -15.57
N CYS A 291 -18.05 2.56 -14.35
CA CYS A 291 -19.22 3.40 -14.13
C CYS A 291 -18.77 4.86 -14.32
N GLY A 292 -18.58 5.26 -15.58
CA GLY A 292 -18.24 6.61 -15.96
C GLY A 292 -19.50 7.46 -16.08
N SER A 293 -19.69 8.35 -15.13
CA SER A 293 -20.59 9.50 -15.21
C SER A 293 -20.23 10.37 -16.41
N ARG A 294 -20.95 10.23 -17.52
CA ARG A 294 -21.03 11.25 -18.57
C ARG A 294 -22.48 11.66 -18.79
N LEU A 295 -22.74 12.93 -18.48
CA LEU A 295 -23.94 13.67 -18.84
C LEU A 295 -24.34 13.39 -20.30
N PHE A 296 -25.58 12.97 -20.49
CA PHE A 296 -26.27 13.03 -21.77
C PHE A 296 -26.46 14.50 -22.19
N LEU A 297 -25.72 14.94 -23.21
CA LEU A 297 -26.09 16.09 -24.02
C LEU A 297 -27.08 15.61 -25.09
N TRP A 298 -28.26 16.21 -25.09
CA TRP A 298 -29.32 16.04 -26.09
C TRP A 298 -28.84 16.46 -27.48
N PRO A 299 -29.19 15.75 -28.57
CA PRO A 299 -29.25 16.34 -29.89
C PRO A 299 -30.69 16.79 -30.18
N ASP A 300 -30.85 18.09 -30.42
CA ASP A 300 -32.07 18.71 -30.92
C ASP A 300 -32.49 18.13 -32.27
N SER A 301 -33.80 18.02 -32.40
CA SER A 301 -34.56 17.66 -33.59
C SER A 301 -34.26 18.54 -34.80
N SER A 302 -33.90 17.91 -35.91
CA SER A 302 -34.05 18.47 -37.27
C SER A 302 -35.53 18.53 -37.69
N PRO A 303 -35.92 19.52 -38.50
CA PRO A 303 -36.81 19.22 -39.62
C PRO A 303 -36.29 19.73 -40.97
N SER A 304 -36.68 18.95 -41.98
CA SER A 304 -36.50 19.06 -43.43
C SER A 304 -36.94 20.36 -44.11
N SER A 305 -36.25 20.74 -45.20
CA SER A 305 -36.80 21.35 -46.45
C SER A 305 -35.61 21.79 -47.33
N SER A 306 -35.31 21.11 -48.42
CA SER A 306 -35.82 21.32 -49.80
C SER A 306 -35.22 22.53 -50.53
N ARG A 307 -34.64 22.21 -51.70
CA ARG A 307 -33.95 23.02 -52.73
C ARG A 307 -32.52 23.48 -52.46
#